data_AF-A0A9P7YMN9-F1
#
_entry.id   AF-A0A9P7YMN9-F1
#
_cell.length_a   1.000
_cell.length_b   1.000
_cell.length_c   1.000
_cell.angle_alpha   90.00
_cell.angle_beta   90.00
_cell.angle_gamma   90.00
#
_symmetry.space_group_name_H-M   'P 1'
#
loop_
_entity.id
_entity.type
_entity.pdbx_description
1 polymer ?
#
loop_
_entity_poly.entity_id
_entity_poly.type
_entity_poly.pdbx_seq_one_letter_code
_entity_poly.pdbx_strand_id
1 'polypeptide(L)'
;MLLFSRAGKTIHAIKKLRFVRCIHDPIRTTPPSKHTPDKLRAAGPARTRFAPSPTGHIHLGSLRTALFNYVVAKATGGQFLLRIEDTDQKRTIPGAEERILKDLEWAGIVPDEGPGIGGPYGPYRQSERTDTYRNHAEQLLKTGHAYRCFCTPQRMLELAEFRAKSGQASAYDRRCLHVSQEESDDKASQGFEHTIRLKSPTRYPAYFDFVYGPQKPGKSLDLITRNGSIAAASGFYEDPILLKSDGFPTYHLANIVDDHLMKITHVIRGSEWISSTPKHVFMYEAFGWEPPQFGHVSLLTDMSGQKLSKRTGSTEILTMREEMGIFPETLSNFVALLGWSHGLKRDVMGMQDLIENASLKFTKGDTKVSFEKLWYLQKKHALRYSVEETEPTKSSPSNPRQNLRKLATESLMELLKKKLDDPSYEHRISHRFSKLTPNVQKEKIHQLVLSDAQNYTNPSEFLERHMSLLYGPTKDLLTTKPYPLQLHHLPKDVDSRVHTESVTMANLAISVSDFTLPTLKESIETYIRESEERSLSQNTDDKSRVAIYRKAWTKFIYGYYRWALTGGAPGPDIAVIMMILGKQETVGRLDYAANVLTSSV
;
A
#
# COMPACT_ATOMS: atom_id res chain seq x y z
N MET A 1 -35.83 -54.16 20.20
CA MET A 1 -36.37 -55.46 19.78
C MET A 1 -37.88 -55.29 19.64
N LEU A 2 -38.38 -55.36 18.39
CA LEU A 2 -39.74 -55.65 17.90
C LEU A 2 -40.96 -54.99 18.60
N LEU A 3 -41.73 -54.09 17.93
CA LEU A 3 -42.82 -54.35 16.94
C LEU A 3 -44.07 -54.97 17.61
N PHE A 4 -45.35 -54.66 17.35
CA PHE A 4 -46.17 -53.96 16.34
C PHE A 4 -47.57 -53.75 17.00
N SER A 5 -48.43 -52.77 16.70
CA SER A 5 -49.56 -52.86 15.73
C SER A 5 -50.66 -51.84 16.17
N ARG A 6 -50.97 -50.78 15.39
CA ARG A 6 -52.14 -50.58 14.47
C ARG A 6 -53.53 -50.65 15.15
N ALA A 7 -54.58 -49.88 14.82
CA ALA A 7 -55.00 -49.13 13.62
C ALA A 7 -56.04 -48.05 14.03
N GLY A 8 -56.18 -46.90 13.36
CA GLY A 8 -57.02 -46.68 12.16
C GLY A 8 -57.94 -45.46 12.44
N LYS A 9 -58.40 -44.59 11.53
CA LYS A 9 -58.67 -44.62 10.08
C LYS A 9 -58.66 -43.17 9.55
N THR A 10 -57.97 -42.84 8.44
CA THR A 10 -58.46 -42.74 7.03
C THR A 10 -59.16 -41.38 6.75
N ILE A 11 -58.76 -40.57 5.75
CA ILE A 11 -59.30 -40.62 4.38
C ILE A 11 -58.44 -39.85 3.35
N HIS A 12 -58.21 -40.56 2.24
CA HIS A 12 -57.99 -40.21 0.82
C HIS A 12 -56.82 -39.36 0.29
N ALA A 13 -56.14 -40.01 -0.67
CA ALA A 13 -55.16 -39.51 -1.61
C ALA A 13 -55.81 -39.07 -2.95
N ILE A 14 -55.12 -38.22 -3.72
CA ILE A 14 -54.53 -38.55 -5.04
C ILE A 14 -53.96 -37.26 -5.71
N LYS A 15 -52.77 -37.42 -6.29
CA LYS A 15 -51.91 -36.44 -6.98
C LYS A 15 -52.49 -35.89 -8.29
N LYS A 16 -52.12 -34.65 -8.66
CA LYS A 16 -51.67 -34.27 -10.03
C LYS A 16 -50.93 -32.91 -10.06
N LEU A 17 -49.93 -32.83 -10.94
CA LEU A 17 -48.94 -31.76 -11.16
C LEU A 17 -49.52 -30.45 -11.72
N ARG A 18 -48.91 -29.29 -11.39
CA ARG A 18 -48.12 -28.39 -12.30
C ARG A 18 -48.01 -26.93 -11.79
N PHE A 19 -46.79 -26.38 -11.93
CA PHE A 19 -46.38 -24.99 -12.22
C PHE A 19 -46.69 -23.79 -11.28
N VAL A 20 -45.56 -23.20 -10.80
CA VAL A 20 -45.19 -21.76 -10.71
C VAL A 20 -45.98 -20.81 -9.79
N ARG A 21 -45.30 -20.32 -8.73
CA ARG A 21 -44.94 -18.89 -8.53
C ARG A 21 -44.10 -18.74 -7.24
N CYS A 22 -42.84 -18.33 -7.39
CA CYS A 22 -42.04 -17.81 -6.28
C CYS A 22 -42.54 -16.40 -5.94
N ILE A 23 -43.05 -16.22 -4.72
CA ILE A 23 -43.36 -14.91 -4.14
C ILE A 23 -42.20 -14.54 -3.20
N HIS A 24 -41.77 -13.29 -3.30
CA HIS A 24 -40.64 -12.68 -2.62
C HIS A 24 -40.74 -12.74 -1.10
N ASP A 25 -39.68 -13.24 -0.45
CA ASP A 25 -39.42 -13.02 0.97
C ASP A 25 -38.66 -11.70 1.15
N PRO A 26 -39.06 -10.80 2.09
CA PRO A 26 -38.37 -9.55 2.30
C PRO A 26 -37.01 -9.80 2.95
N ILE A 27 -35.99 -9.19 2.35
CA ILE A 27 -34.60 -9.17 2.76
C ILE A 27 -34.49 -8.89 4.26
N ARG A 28 -33.97 -9.88 4.98
CA ARG A 28 -33.53 -9.74 6.38
C ARG A 28 -32.39 -8.74 6.41
N THR A 29 -32.70 -7.47 6.68
CA THR A 29 -31.70 -6.41 6.83
C THR A 29 -30.78 -6.77 7.98
N THR A 30 -29.50 -6.96 7.67
CA THR A 30 -28.44 -7.05 8.68
C THR A 30 -28.44 -5.77 9.52
N PRO A 31 -28.24 -5.85 10.85
CA PRO A 31 -28.16 -4.66 11.67
C PRO A 31 -27.00 -3.78 11.17
N PRO A 32 -27.18 -2.44 11.09
CA PRO A 32 -26.14 -1.56 10.56
C PRO A 32 -24.85 -1.72 11.36
N SER A 33 -23.76 -2.00 10.64
CA SER A 33 -22.39 -2.09 11.18
C SER A 33 -22.14 -0.97 12.21
N LYS A 34 -21.49 -1.29 13.34
CA LYS A 34 -21.11 -0.29 14.35
C LYS A 34 -20.09 0.74 13.83
N HIS A 35 -19.49 0.51 12.67
CA HIS A 35 -18.38 1.29 12.13
C HIS A 35 -18.66 1.75 10.68
N THR A 36 -19.73 2.52 10.48
CA THR A 36 -20.04 3.12 9.17
C THR A 36 -19.35 4.49 9.01
N PRO A 37 -19.12 4.95 7.77
CA PRO A 37 -18.59 6.29 7.53
C PRO A 37 -19.43 7.40 8.20
N ASP A 38 -20.75 7.26 8.19
CA ASP A 38 -21.67 8.23 8.81
C ASP A 38 -21.48 8.32 10.33
N LYS A 39 -21.23 7.18 11.00
CA LYS A 39 -20.97 7.16 12.45
C LYS A 39 -19.67 7.85 12.81
N LEU A 40 -18.63 7.67 12.01
CA LEU A 40 -17.37 8.37 12.21
C LEU A 40 -17.58 9.89 12.13
N ARG A 41 -18.31 10.37 11.11
CA ARG A 41 -18.61 11.80 10.94
C ARG A 41 -19.47 12.37 12.05
N ALA A 42 -20.47 11.62 12.51
CA ALA A 42 -21.36 12.03 13.59
C ALA A 42 -20.64 12.19 14.94
N ALA A 43 -19.46 11.60 15.12
CA ALA A 43 -18.66 11.74 16.34
C ALA A 43 -17.97 13.12 16.45
N GLY A 44 -17.99 13.93 15.39
CA GLY A 44 -17.38 15.25 15.34
C GLY A 44 -15.90 15.24 14.93
N PRO A 45 -15.26 16.43 14.85
CA PRO A 45 -13.90 16.58 14.33
C PRO A 45 -12.85 15.83 15.17
N ALA A 46 -12.17 14.86 14.55
CA ALA A 46 -11.12 14.11 15.22
C ALA A 46 -9.77 14.84 15.11
N ARG A 47 -9.14 15.14 16.25
CA ARG A 47 -7.70 15.46 16.31
C ARG A 47 -6.90 14.17 16.49
N THR A 48 -6.08 13.83 15.51
CA THR A 48 -5.27 12.60 15.43
C THR A 48 -3.79 12.95 15.21
N ARG A 49 -2.86 12.05 15.54
CA ARG A 49 -1.43 12.33 15.30
C ARG A 49 -0.64 11.14 14.82
N PHE A 50 0.31 11.40 13.93
CA PHE A 50 1.44 10.52 13.68
C PHE A 50 2.63 10.98 14.51
N ALA A 51 3.14 10.08 15.34
CA ALA A 51 4.17 10.38 16.33
C ALA A 51 5.42 9.48 16.13
N PRO A 52 6.17 9.63 15.03
CA PRO A 52 7.36 8.82 14.78
C PRO A 52 8.56 9.29 15.62
N SER A 53 9.38 8.33 16.06
CA SER A 53 10.75 8.63 16.49
C SER A 53 11.67 8.72 15.27
N PRO A 54 12.56 9.72 15.18
CA PRO A 54 13.46 9.93 14.04
C PRO A 54 14.66 8.96 14.04
N THR A 55 14.41 7.66 14.14
CA THR A 55 15.44 6.60 14.33
C THR A 55 15.74 5.80 13.05
N GLY A 56 15.16 6.20 11.92
CA GLY A 56 15.32 5.51 10.64
C GLY A 56 14.34 6.01 9.58
N HIS A 57 14.26 5.27 8.47
CA HIS A 57 13.28 5.51 7.43
C HIS A 57 11.89 5.03 7.83
N ILE A 58 10.85 5.69 7.32
CA ILE A 58 9.48 5.19 7.43
C ILE A 58 9.40 3.86 6.68
N HIS A 59 8.72 2.90 7.29
CA HIS A 59 8.34 1.65 6.66
C HIS A 59 6.82 1.54 6.50
N LEU A 60 6.36 0.54 5.75
CA LEU A 60 4.96 0.32 5.40
C LEU A 60 3.98 0.41 6.58
N GLY A 61 4.32 -0.18 7.73
CA GLY A 61 3.48 -0.13 8.94
C GLY A 61 3.38 1.26 9.58
N SER A 62 4.45 2.05 9.49
CA SER A 62 4.46 3.43 9.96
C SER A 62 3.63 4.32 9.03
N LEU A 63 3.80 4.17 7.71
CA LEU A 63 2.96 4.86 6.71
C LEU A 63 1.47 4.52 6.87
N ARG A 64 1.15 3.25 7.18
CA ARG A 64 -0.23 2.83 7.48
C ARG A 64 -0.81 3.57 8.66
N THR A 65 -0.04 3.67 9.73
CA THR A 65 -0.47 4.37 10.94
C THR A 65 -0.71 5.85 10.64
N ALA A 66 0.20 6.49 9.90
CA ALA A 66 0.02 7.88 9.45
C ALA A 66 -1.24 8.04 8.58
N LEU A 67 -1.44 7.16 7.59
CA LEU A 67 -2.57 7.20 6.68
C LEU A 67 -3.91 7.05 7.40
N PHE A 68 -4.03 6.11 8.34
CA PHE A 68 -5.27 5.94 9.10
C PHE A 68 -5.58 7.15 9.97
N ASN A 69 -4.59 7.73 10.65
CA ASN A 69 -4.79 8.96 11.41
C ASN A 69 -5.20 10.12 10.49
N TYR A 70 -4.55 10.27 9.33
CA TYR A 70 -4.86 11.29 8.33
C TYR A 70 -6.28 11.17 7.79
N VAL A 71 -6.65 9.98 7.29
CA VAL A 71 -7.96 9.72 6.70
C VAL A 71 -9.08 9.91 7.73
N VAL A 72 -8.88 9.47 8.99
CA VAL A 72 -9.85 9.69 10.08
C VAL A 72 -10.04 11.19 10.39
N ALA A 73 -8.95 11.95 10.49
CA ALA A 73 -9.04 13.40 10.72
C ALA A 73 -9.75 14.10 9.55
N LYS A 74 -9.33 13.86 8.31
CA LYS A 74 -9.94 14.49 7.13
C LYS A 74 -11.41 14.12 6.96
N ALA A 75 -11.76 12.85 7.18
CA ALA A 75 -13.14 12.38 7.02
C ALA A 75 -14.12 13.02 8.02
N THR A 76 -13.63 13.46 9.18
CA THR A 76 -14.41 14.09 10.25
C THR A 76 -14.33 15.61 10.25
N GLY A 77 -13.59 16.21 9.30
CA GLY A 77 -13.32 17.66 9.32
C GLY A 77 -12.40 18.10 10.47
N GLY A 78 -11.64 17.16 11.04
CA GLY A 78 -10.66 17.40 12.10
C GLY A 78 -9.26 17.70 11.58
N GLN A 79 -8.25 17.47 12.43
CA GLN A 79 -6.86 17.85 12.15
C GLN A 79 -5.91 16.68 12.39
N PHE A 80 -4.96 16.52 11.47
CA PHE A 80 -3.91 15.52 11.52
C PHE A 80 -2.57 16.18 11.84
N LEU A 81 -1.94 15.77 12.94
CA LEU A 81 -0.68 16.35 13.40
C LEU A 81 0.52 15.42 13.14
N LEU A 82 1.68 16.01 12.88
CA LEU A 82 2.97 15.35 12.99
C LEU A 82 3.68 15.81 14.27
N ARG A 83 4.06 14.88 15.14
CA ARG A 83 4.87 15.14 16.33
C ARG A 83 6.12 14.28 16.31
N ILE A 84 7.29 14.87 16.48
CA ILE A 84 8.57 14.14 16.45
C ILE A 84 8.93 13.70 17.86
N GLU A 85 9.02 12.38 18.06
CA GLU A 85 9.36 11.77 19.35
C GLU A 85 10.86 11.46 19.44
N ASP A 86 11.66 12.52 19.56
CA ASP A 86 13.13 12.54 19.59
C ASP A 86 13.73 12.55 21.01
N THR A 87 12.99 12.06 22.00
CA THR A 87 13.43 12.02 23.41
C THR A 87 14.61 11.08 23.67
N ASP A 88 14.85 10.15 22.75
CA ASP A 88 16.04 9.28 22.73
C ASP A 88 17.10 9.81 21.76
N GLN A 89 17.90 10.75 22.26
CA GLN A 89 18.94 11.42 21.50
C GLN A 89 19.99 10.46 20.91
N LYS A 90 20.26 9.33 21.58
CA LYS A 90 21.26 8.33 21.09
C LYS A 90 20.81 7.58 19.85
N ARG A 91 19.50 7.41 19.67
CA ARG A 91 18.91 6.73 18.50
C ARG A 91 18.46 7.68 17.40
N THR A 92 18.48 8.99 17.66
CA THR A 92 18.05 10.01 16.71
C THR A 92 19.05 10.11 15.56
N ILE A 93 18.57 10.04 14.32
CA ILE A 93 19.38 10.10 13.12
C ILE A 93 19.20 11.47 12.46
N PRO A 94 20.28 12.23 12.20
CA PRO A 94 20.20 13.48 11.46
C PRO A 94 19.51 13.34 10.11
N GLY A 95 18.69 14.33 9.74
CA GLY A 95 17.93 14.33 8.49
C GLY A 95 16.70 13.42 8.48
N ALA A 96 16.42 12.66 9.55
CA ALA A 96 15.32 11.69 9.57
C ALA A 96 13.94 12.37 9.61
N GLU A 97 13.82 13.51 10.27
CA GLU A 97 12.60 14.31 10.30
C GLU A 97 12.22 14.82 8.90
N GLU A 98 13.17 15.38 8.17
CA GLU A 98 12.97 15.89 6.81
C GLU A 98 12.60 14.75 5.85
N ARG A 99 13.21 13.58 6.02
CA ARG A 99 12.85 12.37 5.27
C ARG A 99 11.43 11.90 5.59
N ILE A 100 11.03 11.91 6.87
CA ILE A 100 9.66 11.59 7.31
C ILE A 100 8.66 12.52 6.61
N LEU A 101 8.88 13.83 6.64
CA LEU A 101 8.01 14.81 6.00
C LEU A 101 7.92 14.59 4.48
N LYS A 102 9.06 14.41 3.81
CA LYS A 102 9.12 14.15 2.36
C LYS A 102 8.38 12.87 1.96
N ASP A 103 8.51 11.80 2.75
CA ASP A 103 7.85 10.53 2.45
C ASP A 103 6.33 10.61 2.69
N LEU A 104 5.88 11.34 3.72
CA LEU A 104 4.46 11.60 3.95
C LEU A 104 3.86 12.46 2.83
N GLU A 105 4.51 13.57 2.48
CA GLU A 105 4.08 14.46 1.40
C GLU A 105 4.00 13.71 0.06
N TRP A 106 5.02 12.90 -0.26
CA TRP A 106 5.01 12.07 -1.46
C TRP A 106 3.82 11.10 -1.47
N ALA A 107 3.48 10.49 -0.34
CA ALA A 107 2.33 9.60 -0.20
C ALA A 107 0.96 10.34 -0.20
N GLY A 108 0.95 11.67 -0.31
CA GLY A 108 -0.25 12.51 -0.28
C GLY A 108 -0.79 12.75 1.14
N ILE A 109 0.03 12.57 2.17
CA ILE A 109 -0.33 12.75 3.58
C ILE A 109 0.35 14.03 4.07
N VAL A 110 -0.40 15.12 4.13
CA VAL A 110 0.13 16.42 4.57
C VAL A 110 -0.42 16.75 5.96
N PRO A 111 0.43 16.90 7.00
CA PRO A 111 -0.01 17.33 8.32
C PRO A 111 -0.60 18.74 8.30
N ASP A 112 -1.63 18.95 9.14
CA ASP A 112 -2.21 20.27 9.42
C ASP A 112 -1.36 21.05 10.43
N GLU A 113 -0.65 20.33 11.30
CA GLU A 113 0.24 20.87 12.32
C GLU A 113 1.50 20.01 12.40
N GLY A 114 2.65 20.62 12.70
CA GLY A 114 3.90 19.89 12.89
C GLY A 114 5.15 20.74 12.74
N PRO A 115 6.34 20.13 12.84
CA PRO A 115 7.60 20.84 12.62
C PRO A 115 7.66 21.43 11.21
N GLY A 116 8.11 22.69 11.09
CA GLY A 116 8.16 23.42 9.82
C GLY A 116 6.80 23.91 9.29
N ILE A 117 5.69 23.34 9.74
CA ILE A 117 4.31 23.75 9.39
C ILE A 117 3.76 24.73 10.43
N GLY A 118 4.13 24.54 11.70
CA GLY A 118 3.60 25.32 12.83
C GLY A 118 2.29 24.75 13.36
N GLY A 119 1.58 25.57 14.13
CA GLY A 119 0.31 25.22 14.76
C GLY A 119 0.24 25.71 16.22
N PRO A 120 -0.96 25.75 16.80
CA PRO A 120 -1.21 26.41 18.09
C PRO A 120 -0.62 25.68 19.31
N TYR A 121 -0.16 24.43 19.15
CA TYR A 121 0.36 23.60 20.26
C TYR A 121 1.85 23.32 20.15
N GLY A 122 2.56 24.05 19.28
CA GLY A 122 4.00 23.98 19.17
C GLY A 122 4.71 24.26 20.52
N PRO A 123 5.98 23.83 20.67
CA PRO A 123 6.80 23.14 19.67
C PRO A 123 6.32 21.70 19.41
N TYR A 124 6.59 21.15 18.21
CA TYR A 124 6.16 19.79 17.80
C TYR A 124 7.29 18.75 17.83
N ARG A 125 8.44 19.12 18.39
CA ARG A 125 9.53 18.20 18.74
C ARG A 125 9.54 18.03 20.25
N GLN A 126 9.66 16.79 20.73
CA GLN A 126 9.63 16.54 22.16
C GLN A 126 10.91 17.01 22.86
N SER A 127 12.05 17.00 22.18
CA SER A 127 13.31 17.57 22.70
C SER A 127 13.20 19.05 23.07
N GLU A 128 12.32 19.80 22.41
CA GLU A 128 12.07 21.23 22.64
C GLU A 128 11.06 21.50 23.77
N ARG A 129 10.56 20.44 24.44
CA ARG A 129 9.46 20.52 25.42
C ARG A 129 9.85 19.98 26.81
N THR A 130 11.13 19.79 27.07
CA THR A 130 11.66 19.16 28.30
C THR A 130 11.15 19.80 29.59
N ASP A 131 11.07 21.13 29.66
CA ASP A 131 10.54 21.85 30.81
C ASP A 131 9.07 21.52 31.09
N THR A 132 8.27 21.36 30.02
CA THR A 132 6.86 20.96 30.15
C THR A 132 6.75 19.60 30.83
N TYR A 133 7.56 18.62 30.41
CA TYR A 133 7.51 17.29 31.03
C TYR A 133 8.05 17.29 32.46
N ARG A 134 9.08 18.09 32.74
CA ARG A 134 9.60 18.24 34.11
C ARG A 134 8.52 18.74 35.06
N ASN A 135 7.79 19.79 34.67
CA ASN A 135 6.69 20.35 35.47
C ASN A 135 5.60 19.31 35.76
N HIS A 136 5.23 18.50 34.76
CA HIS A 136 4.24 17.43 34.94
C HIS A 136 4.77 16.25 35.78
N ALA A 137 6.05 15.92 35.66
CA ALA A 137 6.68 14.92 36.52
C ALA A 137 6.71 15.38 37.99
N GLU A 138 7.00 16.66 38.24
CA GLU A 138 6.94 17.27 39.57
C GLU A 138 5.52 17.30 40.12
N GLN A 139 4.50 17.54 39.29
CA GLN A 139 3.11 17.43 39.71
C GLN A 139 2.80 16.02 40.21
N LEU A 140 3.25 14.97 39.50
CA LEU A 140 3.05 13.58 39.95
C LEU A 140 3.81 13.26 41.24
N LEU A 141 4.97 13.87 41.48
CA LEU A 141 5.66 13.77 42.78
C LEU A 141 4.80 14.37 43.89
N LYS A 142 4.30 15.60 43.70
CA LYS A 142 3.47 16.32 44.68
C LYS A 142 2.17 15.60 45.00
N THR A 143 1.56 14.94 44.01
CA THR A 143 0.32 14.17 44.22
C THR A 143 0.56 12.73 44.68
N GLY A 144 1.83 12.32 44.89
CA GLY A 144 2.18 10.98 45.38
C GLY A 144 2.03 9.86 44.35
N HIS A 145 1.85 10.19 43.07
CA HIS A 145 1.75 9.24 41.95
C HIS A 145 3.10 8.92 41.32
N ALA A 146 4.17 9.63 41.71
CA ALA A 146 5.54 9.34 41.33
C ALA A 146 6.47 9.45 42.55
N TYR A 147 7.70 8.93 42.41
CA TYR A 147 8.77 9.09 43.40
C TYR A 147 10.13 9.17 42.71
N ARG A 148 11.12 9.78 43.38
CA ARG A 148 12.50 9.82 42.87
C ARG A 148 13.21 8.50 43.15
N CYS A 149 14.00 8.05 42.18
CA CYS A 149 14.82 6.85 42.27
C CYS A 149 16.28 7.21 42.05
N PHE A 150 17.10 6.97 43.07
CA PHE A 150 18.55 7.22 43.12
C PHE A 150 19.38 5.96 42.82
N CYS A 151 18.75 4.91 42.25
CA CYS A 151 19.47 3.68 41.90
C CYS A 151 20.38 3.92 40.68
N THR A 152 21.64 3.52 40.79
CA THR A 152 22.61 3.64 39.68
C THR A 152 22.31 2.64 38.55
N PRO A 153 22.73 2.93 37.30
CA PRO A 153 22.63 1.97 36.20
C PRO A 153 23.31 0.63 36.50
N GLN A 154 24.46 0.66 37.19
CA GLN A 154 25.19 -0.55 37.61
C GLN A 154 24.34 -1.45 38.50
N ARG A 155 23.68 -0.89 39.52
CA ARG A 155 22.75 -1.63 40.38
C ARG A 155 21.60 -2.23 39.57
N MET A 156 21.07 -1.48 38.61
CA MET A 156 19.98 -1.96 37.77
C MET A 156 20.38 -3.15 36.90
N LEU A 157 21.63 -3.17 36.40
CA LEU A 157 22.20 -4.30 35.68
C LEU A 157 22.35 -5.52 36.59
N GLU A 158 22.94 -5.34 37.79
CA GLU A 158 23.10 -6.41 38.78
C GLU A 158 21.75 -7.02 39.20
N LEU A 159 20.73 -6.17 39.42
CA LEU A 159 19.37 -6.62 39.72
C LEU A 159 18.76 -7.43 38.56
N ALA A 160 18.96 -6.98 37.32
CA ALA A 160 18.46 -7.67 36.14
C ALA A 160 19.15 -9.04 35.97
N GLU A 161 20.48 -9.11 36.14
CA GLU A 161 21.22 -10.37 36.10
C GLU A 161 20.81 -11.33 37.21
N PHE A 162 20.66 -10.84 38.44
CA PHE A 162 20.18 -11.64 39.57
C PHE A 162 18.81 -12.24 39.28
N ARG A 163 17.85 -11.42 38.84
CA ARG A 163 16.50 -11.89 38.48
C ARG A 163 16.52 -12.89 37.34
N ALA A 164 17.30 -12.65 36.29
CA ALA A 164 17.44 -13.56 35.16
C ALA A 164 18.02 -14.92 35.60
N LYS A 165 19.09 -14.92 36.40
CA LYS A 165 19.68 -16.15 36.98
C LYS A 165 18.70 -16.90 37.88
N SER A 166 17.81 -16.18 38.56
CA SER A 166 16.75 -16.76 39.40
C SER A 166 15.45 -17.11 38.65
N GLY A 167 15.39 -16.97 37.32
CA GLY A 167 14.19 -17.24 36.53
C GLY A 167 13.01 -16.31 36.84
N GLN A 168 13.27 -15.17 37.48
CA GLN A 168 12.26 -14.16 37.83
C GLN A 168 12.05 -13.18 36.68
N ALA A 169 10.84 -12.63 36.56
CA ALA A 169 10.58 -11.61 35.56
C ALA A 169 11.36 -10.32 35.86
N SER A 170 11.75 -9.63 34.78
CA SER A 170 12.37 -8.30 34.85
C SER A 170 11.37 -7.31 35.46
N ALA A 171 11.70 -6.80 36.65
CA ALA A 171 10.89 -5.80 37.35
C ALA A 171 11.78 -4.95 38.25
N TYR A 172 11.35 -3.73 38.50
CA TYR A 172 11.99 -2.89 39.51
C TYR A 172 11.59 -3.37 40.91
N ASP A 173 12.53 -3.32 41.84
CA ASP A 173 12.33 -3.81 43.21
C ASP A 173 11.79 -2.74 44.16
N ARG A 174 11.35 -1.59 43.63
CA ARG A 174 10.81 -0.46 44.40
C ARG A 174 11.75 0.05 45.50
N ARG A 175 13.06 -0.17 45.36
CA ARG A 175 14.06 0.17 46.39
C ARG A 175 13.91 1.61 46.93
N CYS A 176 13.63 2.57 46.05
CA CYS A 176 13.51 3.98 46.42
C CYS A 176 12.09 4.41 46.82
N LEU A 177 11.08 3.54 46.75
CA LEU A 177 9.69 3.90 47.09
C LEU A 177 9.52 4.27 48.57
N HIS A 178 10.33 3.66 49.45
CA HIS A 178 10.25 3.85 50.90
C HIS A 178 11.14 4.99 51.41
N VAL A 179 11.86 5.69 50.53
CA VAL A 179 12.60 6.90 50.90
C VAL A 179 11.58 7.98 51.24
N SER A 180 11.72 8.63 52.39
CA SER A 180 10.78 9.68 52.79
C SER A 180 10.85 10.86 51.82
N GLN A 181 9.77 11.62 51.72
CA GLN A 181 9.74 12.80 50.84
C GLN A 181 10.85 13.80 51.23
N GLU A 182 11.06 14.01 52.53
CA GLU A 182 12.11 14.89 53.07
C GLU A 182 13.52 14.42 52.68
N GLU A 183 13.84 13.13 52.89
CA GLU A 183 15.14 12.57 52.49
C GLU A 183 15.32 12.62 50.96
N SER A 184 14.25 12.37 50.21
CA SER A 184 14.27 12.45 48.76
C SER A 184 14.50 13.88 48.25
N ASP A 185 13.91 14.89 48.90
CA ASP A 185 14.06 16.29 48.52
C ASP A 185 15.45 16.81 48.90
N ASP A 186 15.96 16.45 50.08
CA ASP A 186 17.33 16.76 50.51
C ASP A 186 18.37 16.21 49.54
N LYS A 187 18.30 14.90 49.20
CA LYS A 187 19.20 14.28 48.21
C LYS A 187 19.12 14.96 46.85
N ALA A 188 17.92 15.29 46.37
CA ALA A 188 17.75 16.00 45.11
C ALA A 188 18.35 17.42 45.15
N SER A 189 18.19 18.14 46.27
CA SER A 189 18.76 19.49 46.47
C SER A 189 20.29 19.49 46.54
N GLN A 190 20.88 18.40 47.03
CA GLN A 190 22.33 18.17 47.05
C GLN A 190 22.90 17.75 45.68
N GLY A 191 22.06 17.65 44.65
CA GLY A 191 22.49 17.32 43.29
C GLY A 191 22.70 15.84 43.02
N PHE A 192 22.19 14.93 43.87
CA PHE A 192 22.26 13.49 43.56
C PHE A 192 21.45 13.17 42.30
N GLU A 193 22.11 12.49 41.36
CA GLU A 193 21.46 12.01 40.14
C GLU A 193 20.29 11.08 40.48
N HIS A 194 19.15 11.34 39.84
CA HIS A 194 17.95 10.55 40.06
C HIS A 194 17.08 10.50 38.82
N THR A 195 16.21 9.50 38.80
CA THR A 195 15.10 9.39 37.84
C THR A 195 13.78 9.65 38.57
N ILE A 196 12.73 10.03 37.85
CA ILE A 196 11.36 10.05 38.40
C ILE A 196 10.64 8.83 37.86
N ARG A 197 10.11 7.98 38.76
CA ARG A 197 9.36 6.77 38.42
C ARG A 197 7.89 6.92 38.73
N LEU A 198 7.05 6.32 37.89
CA LEU A 198 5.63 6.16 38.18
C LEU A 198 5.47 5.20 39.35
N LYS A 199 4.64 5.56 40.33
CA LYS A 199 4.18 4.64 41.36
C LYS A 199 3.04 3.81 40.78
N SER A 200 3.35 2.64 40.24
CA SER A 200 2.34 1.77 39.62
C SER A 200 1.25 1.41 40.63
N PRO A 201 -0.03 1.41 40.23
CA PRO A 201 -1.11 0.98 41.11
C PRO A 201 -1.02 -0.53 41.31
N THR A 202 -1.67 -1.04 42.36
CA THR A 202 -1.86 -2.49 42.55
C THR A 202 -2.58 -3.12 41.35
N ARG A 203 -3.47 -2.37 40.71
CA ARG A 203 -4.24 -2.81 39.55
C ARG A 203 -4.40 -1.66 38.57
N TYR A 204 -3.93 -1.85 37.33
CA TYR A 204 -4.17 -0.88 36.27
C TYR A 204 -5.63 -0.87 35.82
N PRO A 205 -6.16 0.30 35.40
CA PRO A 205 -7.56 0.45 35.00
C PRO A 205 -7.89 -0.34 33.72
N ALA A 206 -9.18 -0.65 33.55
CA ALA A 206 -9.71 -1.12 32.27
C ALA A 206 -9.75 0.04 31.26
N TYR A 207 -9.78 -0.29 29.97
CA TYR A 207 -10.07 0.70 28.93
C TYR A 207 -10.79 0.04 27.76
N PHE A 208 -11.39 0.86 26.91
CA PHE A 208 -12.01 0.39 25.68
C PHE A 208 -11.08 0.68 24.49
N ASP A 209 -10.73 -0.35 23.75
CA ASP A 209 -10.07 -0.22 22.45
C ASP A 209 -11.11 -0.39 21.34
N PHE A 210 -11.24 0.56 20.41
CA PHE A 210 -12.28 0.45 19.37
C PHE A 210 -11.97 -0.59 18.29
N VAL A 211 -10.75 -1.14 18.25
CA VAL A 211 -10.38 -2.27 17.37
C VAL A 211 -10.59 -3.59 18.12
N TYR A 212 -9.98 -3.76 19.30
CA TYR A 212 -9.95 -5.02 20.06
C TYR A 212 -11.12 -5.20 21.04
N GLY A 213 -11.86 -4.13 21.35
CA GLY A 213 -12.95 -4.11 22.32
C GLY A 213 -12.48 -3.82 23.75
N PRO A 214 -13.29 -4.15 24.77
CA PRO A 214 -12.95 -3.87 26.16
C PRO A 214 -11.70 -4.65 26.58
N GLN A 215 -10.68 -3.92 27.03
CA GLN A 215 -9.47 -4.48 27.59
C GLN A 215 -9.62 -4.59 29.11
N LYS A 216 -9.32 -5.79 29.61
CA LYS A 216 -9.47 -6.07 31.04
C LYS A 216 -8.43 -5.26 31.84
N PRO A 217 -8.75 -4.91 33.10
CA PRO A 217 -7.76 -4.39 34.03
C PRO A 217 -6.53 -5.29 34.09
N GLY A 218 -5.38 -4.70 34.42
CA GLY A 218 -4.17 -5.48 34.71
C GLY A 218 -4.44 -6.53 35.80
N LYS A 219 -3.62 -7.60 35.82
CA LYS A 219 -3.64 -8.54 36.95
C LYS A 219 -3.29 -7.78 38.23
N SER A 220 -3.98 -8.08 39.33
CA SER A 220 -3.60 -7.54 40.64
C SER A 220 -2.17 -7.97 40.95
N LEU A 221 -1.33 -6.99 41.32
CA LEU A 221 0.05 -7.21 41.71
C LEU A 221 0.17 -7.67 43.17
N ASP A 222 -0.94 -7.61 43.92
CA ASP A 222 -1.09 -8.26 45.22
C ASP A 222 -1.41 -9.75 45.00
N LEU A 223 -0.37 -10.57 44.88
CA LEU A 223 -0.48 -12.02 45.07
C LEU A 223 -0.57 -12.30 46.57
N ILE A 224 -1.77 -12.23 47.14
CA ILE A 224 -2.06 -12.92 48.41
C ILE A 224 -2.15 -14.41 48.10
N THR A 225 -1.25 -15.16 48.74
CA THR A 225 -1.13 -16.61 48.76
C THR A 225 -2.43 -17.31 49.15
N ARG A 226 -2.96 -18.17 48.28
CA ARG A 226 -3.77 -19.30 48.75
C ARG A 226 -2.78 -20.27 49.43
N ASN A 227 -2.85 -20.39 50.75
CA ASN A 227 -2.19 -21.41 51.61
C ASN A 227 -1.05 -20.96 52.55
N GLY A 228 -1.07 -19.73 53.07
CA GLY A 228 -0.48 -19.45 54.40
C GLY A 228 1.04 -19.64 54.58
N SER A 229 1.81 -19.88 53.52
CA SER A 229 3.27 -19.82 53.56
C SER A 229 3.76 -18.47 53.03
N ILE A 230 4.54 -17.77 53.84
CA ILE A 230 5.17 -16.49 53.50
C ILE A 230 6.26 -16.77 52.45
N ALA A 231 5.88 -16.78 51.18
CA ALA A 231 6.83 -16.50 50.11
C ALA A 231 6.99 -14.98 50.06
N ALA A 232 8.23 -14.50 50.24
CA ALA A 232 8.58 -13.08 50.26
C ALA A 232 7.76 -12.27 49.22
N ALA A 233 6.99 -11.31 49.73
CA ALA A 233 6.18 -10.37 48.98
C ALA A 233 7.04 -9.66 47.90
N SER A 234 7.06 -10.22 46.70
CA SER A 234 7.73 -9.65 45.54
C SER A 234 6.65 -9.27 44.54
N GLY A 235 5.80 -8.30 44.91
CA GLY A 235 4.83 -7.74 43.97
C GLY A 235 5.56 -7.27 42.71
N PHE A 236 5.07 -7.70 41.53
CA PHE A 236 5.68 -7.37 40.24
C PHE A 236 5.34 -5.93 39.82
N TYR A 237 5.93 -4.95 40.46
CA TYR A 237 5.67 -3.56 40.13
C TYR A 237 6.65 -3.06 39.05
N GLU A 238 6.11 -2.64 37.92
CA GLU A 238 6.94 -2.18 36.79
C GLU A 238 7.61 -0.83 37.08
N ASP A 239 6.91 0.05 37.79
CA ASP A 239 7.31 1.42 38.15
C ASP A 239 8.20 2.08 37.09
N PRO A 240 7.66 2.28 35.87
CA PRO A 240 8.43 2.74 34.74
C PRO A 240 9.02 4.13 35.03
N ILE A 241 10.22 4.38 34.50
CA ILE A 241 10.81 5.70 34.52
C ILE A 241 9.94 6.64 33.67
N LEU A 242 9.59 7.79 34.21
CA LEU A 242 8.88 8.89 33.55
C LEU A 242 9.85 9.97 33.08
N LEU A 243 10.83 10.31 33.93
CA LEU A 243 11.88 11.28 33.65
C LEU A 243 13.25 10.64 33.94
N LYS A 244 14.15 10.68 32.97
CA LYS A 244 15.53 10.18 33.07
C LYS A 244 16.40 11.17 33.86
N SER A 245 17.58 10.73 34.29
CA SER A 245 18.55 11.57 35.00
C SER A 245 19.15 12.68 34.14
N ASP A 246 19.16 12.50 32.81
CA ASP A 246 19.54 13.54 31.83
C ASP A 246 18.46 14.63 31.65
N GLY A 247 17.35 14.56 32.38
CA GLY A 247 16.26 15.51 32.33
C GLY A 247 15.28 15.32 31.17
N PHE A 248 15.52 14.36 30.26
CA PHE A 248 14.57 14.03 29.21
C PHE A 248 13.47 13.09 29.71
N PRO A 249 12.23 13.22 29.22
CA PRO A 249 11.17 12.27 29.52
C PRO A 249 11.43 10.92 28.85
N THR A 250 10.74 9.89 29.33
CA THR A 250 10.52 8.66 28.56
C THR A 250 9.31 8.83 27.65
N TYR A 251 9.15 7.91 26.70
CA TYR A 251 7.97 7.82 25.84
C TYR A 251 6.66 7.90 26.65
N HIS A 252 6.55 7.21 27.79
CA HIS A 252 5.31 7.17 28.56
C HIS A 252 4.86 8.55 29.03
N LEU A 253 5.77 9.36 29.59
CA LEU A 253 5.44 10.70 30.07
C LEU A 253 5.21 11.67 28.91
N ALA A 254 6.12 11.69 27.94
CA ALA A 254 6.04 12.65 26.84
C ALA A 254 4.77 12.44 25.99
N ASN A 255 4.45 11.17 25.69
CA ASN A 255 3.31 10.82 24.85
C ASN A 255 1.97 11.24 25.45
N ILE A 256 1.73 10.98 26.74
CA ILE A 256 0.44 11.33 27.39
C ILE A 256 0.31 12.81 27.68
N VAL A 257 1.40 13.49 28.08
CA VAL A 257 1.39 14.94 28.29
C VAL A 257 1.11 15.65 26.98
N ASP A 258 1.79 15.29 25.90
CA ASP A 258 1.56 15.93 24.60
C ASP A 258 0.20 15.58 24.00
N ASP A 259 -0.26 14.33 24.12
CA ASP A 259 -1.60 13.96 23.63
C ASP A 259 -2.68 14.80 24.35
N HIS A 260 -2.55 15.04 25.66
CA HIS A 260 -3.45 15.92 26.41
C HIS A 260 -3.33 17.40 25.99
N LEU A 261 -2.11 17.94 25.94
CA LEU A 261 -1.87 19.36 25.64
C LEU A 261 -2.23 19.72 24.19
N MET A 262 -1.98 18.82 23.24
CA MET A 262 -2.33 18.98 21.83
C MET A 262 -3.79 18.60 21.51
N LYS A 263 -4.58 18.29 22.55
CA LYS A 263 -6.02 17.96 22.47
C LYS A 263 -6.30 16.80 21.51
N ILE A 264 -5.49 15.74 21.57
CA ILE A 264 -5.69 14.53 20.79
C ILE A 264 -6.96 13.84 21.27
N THR A 265 -7.83 13.47 20.33
CA THR A 265 -9.12 12.81 20.60
C THR A 265 -9.04 11.31 20.32
N HIS A 266 -8.23 10.92 19.33
CA HIS A 266 -8.10 9.55 18.86
C HIS A 266 -6.62 9.19 18.72
N VAL A 267 -6.20 8.15 19.42
CA VAL A 267 -4.87 7.56 19.33
C VAL A 267 -4.96 6.26 18.53
N ILE A 268 -4.62 6.35 17.24
CA ILE A 268 -4.48 5.18 16.36
C ILE A 268 -2.99 4.84 16.24
N ARG A 269 -2.57 3.67 16.72
CA ARG A 269 -1.15 3.25 16.74
C ARG A 269 -1.00 1.72 16.64
N GLY A 270 0.21 1.24 16.39
CA GLY A 270 0.49 -0.19 16.29
C GLY A 270 0.16 -0.98 17.57
N SER A 271 -0.25 -2.24 17.41
CA SER A 271 -0.66 -3.12 18.51
C SER A 271 0.45 -3.50 19.48
N GLU A 272 1.71 -3.22 19.16
CA GLU A 272 2.83 -3.32 20.10
C GLU A 272 2.66 -2.43 21.35
N TRP A 273 1.88 -1.35 21.24
CA TRP A 273 1.64 -0.42 22.36
C TRP A 273 0.47 -0.82 23.26
N ILE A 274 -0.28 -1.86 22.91
CA ILE A 274 -1.49 -2.27 23.65
C ILE A 274 -1.19 -2.61 25.12
N SER A 275 -0.01 -3.18 25.39
CA SER A 275 0.48 -3.52 26.73
C SER A 275 0.86 -2.31 27.58
N SER A 276 1.15 -1.17 26.94
CA SER A 276 1.50 0.08 27.62
C SER A 276 0.27 0.96 27.90
N THR A 277 -0.82 0.77 27.15
CA THR A 277 -2.02 1.61 27.27
C THR A 277 -2.66 1.62 28.66
N PRO A 278 -2.76 0.50 29.43
CA PRO A 278 -3.26 0.56 30.80
C PRO A 278 -2.46 1.52 31.70
N LYS A 279 -1.14 1.63 31.47
CA LYS A 279 -0.28 2.58 32.19
C LYS A 279 -0.61 4.01 31.79
N HIS A 280 -0.84 4.24 30.49
CA HIS A 280 -1.18 5.56 29.99
C HIS A 280 -2.53 6.02 30.55
N VAL A 281 -3.54 5.14 30.57
CA VAL A 281 -4.86 5.42 31.16
C VAL A 281 -4.74 5.75 32.65
N PHE A 282 -3.96 4.98 33.41
CA PHE A 282 -3.67 5.31 34.80
C PHE A 282 -2.97 6.67 34.96
N MET A 283 -2.06 7.03 34.06
CA MET A 283 -1.43 8.35 34.09
C MET A 283 -2.43 9.48 33.82
N TYR A 284 -3.36 9.31 32.87
CA TYR A 284 -4.46 10.26 32.68
C TYR A 284 -5.29 10.41 33.96
N GLU A 285 -5.67 9.31 34.62
CA GLU A 285 -6.36 9.34 35.92
C GLU A 285 -5.55 10.07 37.00
N ALA A 286 -4.24 9.80 37.09
CA ALA A 286 -3.33 10.43 38.06
C ALA A 286 -3.19 11.96 37.87
N PHE A 287 -3.33 12.44 36.63
CA PHE A 287 -3.40 13.87 36.33
C PHE A 287 -4.81 14.47 36.47
N GLY A 288 -5.85 13.64 36.65
CA GLY A 288 -7.25 14.08 36.62
C GLY A 288 -7.71 14.46 35.21
N TRP A 289 -7.13 13.86 34.17
CA TRP A 289 -7.44 14.10 32.77
C TRP A 289 -8.31 12.99 32.18
N GLU A 290 -9.11 13.35 31.17
CA GLU A 290 -9.83 12.36 30.36
C GLU A 290 -8.89 11.78 29.28
N PRO A 291 -8.78 10.44 29.18
CA PRO A 291 -7.98 9.82 28.14
C PRO A 291 -8.63 9.92 26.75
N PRO A 292 -7.85 9.99 25.65
CA PRO A 292 -8.37 9.89 24.31
C PRO A 292 -8.93 8.50 24.02
N GLN A 293 -9.67 8.37 22.91
CA GLN A 293 -10.08 7.07 22.41
C GLN A 293 -8.88 6.33 21.81
N PHE A 294 -8.72 5.04 22.15
CA PHE A 294 -7.61 4.22 21.68
C PHE A 294 -8.06 3.21 20.61
N GLY A 295 -7.25 3.08 19.56
CA GLY A 295 -7.37 2.00 18.59
C GLY A 295 -6.02 1.45 18.18
N HIS A 296 -5.78 0.19 18.51
CA HIS A 296 -4.54 -0.47 18.16
C HIS A 296 -4.67 -1.23 16.83
N VAL A 297 -3.83 -0.91 15.86
CA VAL A 297 -3.82 -1.57 14.54
C VAL A 297 -2.79 -2.68 14.51
N SER A 298 -3.18 -3.84 14.01
CA SER A 298 -2.38 -5.07 14.10
C SER A 298 -1.07 -5.03 13.33
N LEU A 299 -0.10 -5.88 13.68
CA LEU A 299 1.18 -5.89 12.99
C LEU A 299 1.03 -6.33 11.54
N LEU A 300 1.92 -5.83 10.69
CA LEU A 300 2.07 -6.32 9.33
C LEU A 300 3.05 -7.50 9.33
N THR A 301 2.64 -8.60 8.73
CA THR A 301 3.42 -9.84 8.66
C THR A 301 3.65 -10.29 7.23
N ASP A 302 4.68 -11.09 7.02
CA ASP A 302 4.87 -11.81 5.77
C ASP A 302 3.89 -12.98 5.65
N MET A 303 3.97 -13.73 4.54
CA MET A 303 3.08 -14.87 4.30
C MET A 303 3.25 -16.00 5.33
N SER A 304 4.43 -16.09 5.95
CA SER A 304 4.79 -17.03 7.01
C SER A 304 4.34 -16.58 8.41
N GLY A 305 3.76 -15.38 8.53
CA GLY A 305 3.32 -14.80 9.80
C GLY A 305 4.44 -14.16 10.62
N GLN A 306 5.65 -14.04 10.08
CA GLN A 306 6.73 -13.30 10.73
C GLN A 306 6.52 -11.81 10.53
N LYS A 307 6.90 -11.00 11.53
CA LYS A 307 6.85 -9.54 11.42
C LYS A 307 7.64 -9.09 10.19
N LEU A 308 7.03 -8.25 9.36
CA LEU A 308 7.73 -7.66 8.23
C LEU A 308 8.99 -6.95 8.72
N SER A 309 10.12 -7.37 8.17
CA SER A 309 11.45 -6.87 8.52
C SER A 309 12.20 -6.56 7.24
N LYS A 310 13.35 -5.87 7.36
CA LYS A 310 14.21 -5.57 6.21
C LYS A 310 14.63 -6.82 5.41
N ARG A 311 14.58 -8.02 6.03
CA ARG A 311 14.97 -9.30 5.40
C ARG A 311 13.90 -9.94 4.52
N THR A 312 12.62 -9.57 4.70
CA THR A 312 11.48 -10.23 4.03
C THR A 312 10.89 -9.40 2.89
N GLY A 313 11.58 -8.34 2.48
CA GLY A 313 11.24 -7.42 1.39
C GLY A 313 11.50 -5.97 1.79
N SER A 314 11.86 -5.12 0.83
CA SER A 314 12.09 -3.69 1.07
C SER A 314 10.77 -2.99 1.40
N THR A 315 10.47 -2.87 2.69
CA THR A 315 9.26 -2.20 3.21
C THR A 315 9.48 -0.71 3.49
N GLU A 316 10.69 -0.21 3.26
CA GLU A 316 11.03 1.20 3.37
C GLU A 316 10.40 1.98 2.22
N ILE A 317 9.76 3.11 2.55
CA ILE A 317 9.01 3.90 1.56
C ILE A 317 9.94 4.41 0.45
N LEU A 318 11.18 4.76 0.82
CA LEU A 318 12.23 5.17 -0.11
C LEU A 318 12.46 4.13 -1.22
N THR A 319 12.70 2.87 -0.85
CA THR A 319 12.92 1.78 -1.80
C THR A 319 11.69 1.51 -2.67
N MET A 320 10.48 1.54 -2.08
CA MET A 320 9.24 1.35 -2.84
C MET A 320 9.03 2.46 -3.88
N ARG A 321 9.43 3.69 -3.55
CA ARG A 321 9.37 4.84 -4.47
C ARG A 321 10.45 4.75 -5.55
N GLU A 322 11.72 4.59 -5.16
CA GLU A 322 12.86 4.83 -6.05
C GLU A 322 13.28 3.58 -6.83
N GLU A 323 13.30 2.41 -6.19
CA GLU A 323 13.74 1.16 -6.84
C GLU A 323 12.56 0.43 -7.48
N MET A 324 11.43 0.36 -6.78
CA MET A 324 10.24 -0.35 -7.28
C MET A 324 9.34 0.51 -8.18
N GLY A 325 9.52 1.84 -8.20
CA GLY A 325 8.72 2.75 -9.04
C GLY A 325 7.22 2.73 -8.74
N ILE A 326 6.84 2.46 -7.49
CA ILE A 326 5.44 2.42 -7.07
C ILE A 326 4.85 3.82 -7.10
N PHE A 327 3.61 3.97 -7.60
CA PHE A 327 2.94 5.26 -7.56
C PHE A 327 2.48 5.59 -6.14
N PRO A 328 2.54 6.87 -5.72
CA PRO A 328 2.17 7.26 -4.37
C PRO A 328 0.71 6.93 -4.02
N GLU A 329 -0.27 7.18 -4.90
CA GLU A 329 -1.66 6.78 -4.64
C GLU A 329 -1.81 5.24 -4.62
N THR A 330 -1.04 4.51 -5.42
CA THR A 330 -1.02 3.04 -5.36
C THR A 330 -0.56 2.57 -3.98
N LEU A 331 0.50 3.18 -3.45
CA LEU A 331 1.01 2.81 -2.13
C LEU A 331 0.01 3.16 -1.03
N SER A 332 -0.54 4.38 -1.03
CA SER A 332 -1.55 4.80 -0.05
C SER A 332 -2.80 3.92 -0.12
N ASN A 333 -3.29 3.61 -1.31
CA ASN A 333 -4.40 2.68 -1.49
C ASN A 333 -4.06 1.28 -0.98
N PHE A 334 -2.90 0.73 -1.33
CA PHE A 334 -2.47 -0.59 -0.90
C PHE A 334 -2.38 -0.67 0.63
N VAL A 335 -1.73 0.32 1.24
CA VAL A 335 -1.55 0.44 2.68
C VAL A 335 -2.89 0.58 3.40
N ALA A 336 -3.84 1.33 2.85
CA ALA A 336 -5.18 1.43 3.42
C ALA A 336 -5.85 0.07 3.55
N LEU A 337 -5.70 -0.82 2.55
CA LEU A 337 -6.30 -2.16 2.58
C LEU A 337 -5.62 -3.11 3.58
N LEU A 338 -4.46 -2.75 4.14
CA LEU A 338 -3.72 -3.57 5.10
C LEU A 338 -4.26 -3.42 6.53
N GLY A 339 -5.51 -3.82 6.71
CA GLY A 339 -6.13 -3.92 8.02
C GLY A 339 -7.33 -2.99 8.23
N TRP A 340 -7.88 -2.43 7.15
CA TRP A 340 -9.15 -1.71 7.15
C TRP A 340 -10.14 -2.38 6.20
N SER A 341 -11.40 -2.48 6.63
CA SER A 341 -12.47 -3.08 5.84
C SER A 341 -13.45 -2.01 5.38
N HIS A 342 -13.62 -1.87 4.06
CA HIS A 342 -14.65 -1.02 3.45
C HIS A 342 -15.81 -1.84 2.87
N GLY A 343 -16.93 -1.16 2.58
CA GLY A 343 -18.13 -1.75 1.98
C GLY A 343 -18.20 -1.66 0.46
N LEU A 344 -17.22 -1.02 -0.20
CA LEU A 344 -17.21 -0.84 -1.65
C LEU A 344 -16.97 -2.17 -2.39
N LYS A 345 -17.50 -2.26 -3.62
CA LYS A 345 -17.26 -3.39 -4.55
C LYS A 345 -15.94 -3.29 -5.33
N ARG A 346 -15.19 -2.19 -5.14
CA ARG A 346 -13.91 -1.91 -5.78
C ARG A 346 -12.86 -1.59 -4.71
N ASP A 347 -11.63 -1.99 -4.98
CA ASP A 347 -10.49 -1.73 -4.10
C ASP A 347 -9.57 -0.63 -4.62
N VAL A 348 -9.76 -0.20 -5.87
CA VAL A 348 -9.01 0.90 -6.48
C VAL A 348 -9.62 2.20 -5.98
N MET A 349 -8.88 2.96 -5.17
CA MET A 349 -9.32 4.17 -4.48
C MET A 349 -8.23 5.23 -4.52
N GLY A 350 -8.58 6.46 -4.90
CA GLY A 350 -7.70 7.61 -4.69
C GLY A 350 -7.75 8.11 -3.24
N MET A 351 -6.94 9.11 -2.88
CA MET A 351 -6.95 9.66 -1.52
C MET A 351 -8.33 10.18 -1.10
N GLN A 352 -9.04 10.85 -2.01
CA GLN A 352 -10.38 11.36 -1.73
C GLN A 352 -11.40 10.22 -1.50
N ASP A 353 -11.34 9.13 -2.28
CA ASP A 353 -12.16 7.94 -2.05
C ASP A 353 -11.91 7.36 -0.64
N LEU A 354 -10.64 7.32 -0.20
CA LEU A 354 -10.28 6.82 1.14
C LEU A 354 -10.88 7.71 2.24
N ILE A 355 -10.82 9.04 2.09
CA ILE A 355 -11.40 10.02 3.03
C ILE A 355 -12.93 9.90 3.07
N GLU A 356 -13.59 9.80 1.92
CA GLU A 356 -15.05 9.69 1.83
C GLU A 356 -15.59 8.38 2.41
N ASN A 357 -14.83 7.31 2.30
CA ASN A 357 -15.25 5.98 2.77
C ASN A 357 -14.69 5.61 4.15
N ALA A 358 -13.86 6.46 4.74
CA ALA A 358 -13.21 6.25 6.02
C ALA A 358 -14.16 5.73 7.10
N SER A 359 -13.70 4.75 7.87
CA SER A 359 -14.42 4.24 9.04
C SER A 359 -13.44 3.63 10.03
N LEU A 360 -13.86 3.50 11.29
CA LEU A 360 -13.04 2.84 12.33
C LEU A 360 -13.10 1.30 12.26
N LYS A 361 -13.49 0.72 11.12
CA LYS A 361 -13.62 -0.74 10.93
C LYS A 361 -12.26 -1.38 10.63
N PHE A 362 -11.34 -1.30 11.59
CA PHE A 362 -10.05 -1.95 11.49
C PHE A 362 -10.15 -3.44 11.83
N THR A 363 -9.34 -4.27 11.19
CA THR A 363 -9.33 -5.72 11.37
C THR A 363 -8.55 -6.11 12.62
N LYS A 364 -9.05 -7.12 13.34
CA LYS A 364 -8.32 -7.74 14.46
C LYS A 364 -7.33 -8.78 13.95
N GLY A 365 -6.18 -8.87 14.61
CA GLY A 365 -5.14 -9.86 14.29
C GLY A 365 -4.21 -9.42 13.16
N ASP A 366 -3.02 -10.00 13.11
CA ASP A 366 -1.95 -9.58 12.20
C ASP A 366 -2.37 -9.67 10.73
N THR A 367 -1.95 -8.67 9.96
CA THR A 367 -2.30 -8.56 8.54
C THR A 367 -1.14 -9.07 7.68
N LYS A 368 -1.38 -10.15 6.94
CA LYS A 368 -0.43 -10.67 5.96
C LYS A 368 -0.36 -9.74 4.75
N VAL A 369 0.85 -9.37 4.36
CA VAL A 369 1.09 -8.48 3.21
C VAL A 369 1.36 -9.30 1.96
N SER A 370 0.45 -9.21 0.98
CA SER A 370 0.64 -9.77 -0.36
C SER A 370 0.94 -8.67 -1.37
N PHE A 371 2.15 -8.69 -1.93
CA PHE A 371 2.58 -7.74 -2.96
C PHE A 371 1.87 -7.96 -4.30
N GLU A 372 1.23 -9.10 -4.54
CA GLU A 372 0.39 -9.30 -5.73
C GLU A 372 -0.73 -8.26 -5.80
N LYS A 373 -1.32 -7.91 -4.65
CA LYS A 373 -2.34 -6.88 -4.56
C LYS A 373 -1.77 -5.49 -4.86
N LEU A 374 -0.53 -5.21 -4.44
CA LEU A 374 0.16 -3.96 -4.77
C LEU A 374 0.30 -3.82 -6.29
N TRP A 375 0.80 -4.84 -6.98
CA TRP A 375 0.98 -4.81 -8.43
C TRP A 375 -0.34 -4.77 -9.20
N TYR A 376 -1.39 -5.40 -8.68
CA TYR A 376 -2.74 -5.23 -9.20
C TYR A 376 -3.19 -3.76 -9.12
N LEU A 377 -3.03 -3.11 -7.96
CA LEU A 377 -3.42 -1.72 -7.77
C LEU A 377 -2.58 -0.77 -8.64
N GLN A 378 -1.27 -1.02 -8.76
CA GLN A 378 -0.36 -0.27 -9.63
C GLN A 378 -0.86 -0.22 -11.08
N LYS A 379 -1.20 -1.39 -11.65
CA LYS A 379 -1.78 -1.50 -13.00
C LYS A 379 -3.11 -0.76 -13.13
N LYS A 380 -3.95 -0.82 -12.10
CA LYS A 380 -5.27 -0.16 -12.13
C LYS A 380 -5.18 1.36 -11.98
N HIS A 381 -4.28 1.86 -11.15
CA HIS A 381 -3.99 3.29 -11.05
C HIS A 381 -3.32 3.82 -12.31
N ALA A 382 -2.39 3.07 -12.91
CA ALA A 382 -1.82 3.42 -14.20
C ALA A 382 -2.91 3.57 -15.28
N LEU A 383 -3.81 2.59 -15.39
CA LEU A 383 -4.94 2.68 -16.31
C LEU A 383 -5.84 3.88 -16.01
N ARG A 384 -6.13 4.15 -14.72
CA ARG A 384 -6.93 5.30 -14.31
C ARG A 384 -6.29 6.62 -14.76
N TYR A 385 -5.00 6.82 -14.52
CA TYR A 385 -4.29 8.02 -14.97
C TYR A 385 -4.24 8.15 -16.50
N SER A 386 -4.09 7.04 -17.22
CA SER A 386 -4.14 7.06 -18.69
C SER A 386 -5.49 7.57 -19.19
N VAL A 387 -6.60 7.13 -18.58
CA VAL A 387 -7.94 7.63 -18.92
C VAL A 387 -8.11 9.10 -18.51
N GLU A 388 -7.61 9.52 -17.35
CA GLU A 388 -7.63 10.93 -16.91
C GLU A 388 -6.90 11.86 -17.90
N GLU A 389 -5.77 11.41 -18.45
CA GLU A 389 -4.97 12.18 -19.40
C GLU A 389 -5.56 12.19 -20.82
N THR A 390 -6.13 11.08 -21.28
CA THR A 390 -6.64 10.95 -22.65
C THR A 390 -8.10 11.37 -22.80
N GLU A 391 -8.89 11.28 -21.72
CA GLU A 391 -10.33 11.57 -21.71
C GLU A 391 -10.72 12.48 -20.51
N PRO A 392 -10.18 13.70 -20.40
CA PRO A 392 -10.33 14.54 -19.20
C PRO A 392 -11.79 14.91 -18.86
N THR A 393 -12.70 14.87 -19.84
CA THR A 393 -14.14 15.13 -19.62
C THR A 393 -14.87 13.99 -18.90
N LYS A 394 -14.26 12.81 -18.79
CA LYS A 394 -14.85 11.62 -18.14
C LYS A 394 -14.30 11.36 -16.74
N SER A 395 -13.39 12.20 -16.25
CA SER A 395 -12.72 12.01 -14.96
C SER A 395 -12.78 13.26 -14.08
N SER A 396 -13.10 13.08 -12.80
CA SER A 396 -12.87 14.13 -11.80
C SER A 396 -11.36 14.29 -11.58
N PRO A 397 -10.81 15.51 -11.58
CA PRO A 397 -9.38 15.72 -11.41
C PRO A 397 -8.90 15.19 -10.04
N SER A 398 -7.89 14.33 -10.05
CA SER A 398 -7.13 13.94 -8.87
C SER A 398 -6.40 15.15 -8.27
N ASN A 399 -6.38 15.26 -6.93
CA ASN A 399 -5.63 16.29 -6.21
C ASN A 399 -4.70 15.62 -5.16
N PRO A 400 -3.36 15.80 -5.25
CA PRO A 400 -2.63 16.53 -6.29
C PRO A 400 -2.76 15.85 -7.66
N ARG A 401 -2.75 16.65 -8.75
CA ARG A 401 -2.77 16.13 -10.13
C ARG A 401 -1.50 15.34 -10.38
N GLN A 402 -1.63 14.02 -10.36
CA GLN A 402 -0.59 13.09 -10.77
C GLN A 402 -0.81 12.71 -12.24
N ASN A 403 0.27 12.49 -12.97
CA ASN A 403 0.20 12.03 -14.35
C ASN A 403 1.33 11.05 -14.65
N LEU A 404 1.11 10.18 -15.63
CA LEU A 404 2.04 9.16 -16.10
C LEU A 404 3.26 9.76 -16.76
N ARG A 405 3.21 11.02 -17.19
CA ARG A 405 4.42 11.72 -17.66
C ARG A 405 5.46 11.82 -16.56
N LYS A 406 5.09 12.27 -15.37
CA LYS A 406 5.99 12.35 -14.21
C LYS A 406 6.21 10.99 -13.55
N LEU A 407 5.13 10.23 -13.33
CA LEU A 407 5.19 9.01 -12.52
C LEU A 407 5.86 7.82 -13.22
N ALA A 408 5.82 7.76 -14.55
CA ALA A 408 6.27 6.60 -15.30
C ALA A 408 7.26 6.97 -16.42
N THR A 409 6.92 7.96 -17.24
CA THR A 409 7.67 8.28 -18.47
C THR A 409 9.09 8.76 -18.13
N GLU A 410 9.24 9.63 -17.12
CA GLU A 410 10.55 10.15 -16.72
C GLU A 410 11.48 9.06 -16.17
N SER A 411 10.99 8.18 -15.30
CA SER A 411 11.76 7.03 -14.80
C SER A 411 12.15 6.07 -15.92
N LEU A 412 11.26 5.82 -16.89
CA LEU A 412 11.57 5.01 -18.07
C LEU A 412 12.66 5.65 -18.94
N MET A 413 12.61 6.96 -19.14
CA MET A 413 13.63 7.68 -19.90
C MET A 413 14.99 7.63 -19.21
N GLU A 414 15.04 7.71 -17.89
CA GLU A 414 16.29 7.57 -17.13
C GLU A 414 16.87 6.16 -17.26
N LEU A 415 16.04 5.12 -17.09
CA LEU A 415 16.46 3.72 -17.29
C LEU A 415 16.92 3.46 -18.71
N LEU A 416 16.20 4.01 -19.70
CA LEU A 416 16.56 3.87 -21.10
C LEU A 416 17.92 4.51 -21.37
N LYS A 417 18.16 5.74 -20.88
CA LYS A 417 19.47 6.39 -21.00
C LYS A 417 20.60 5.53 -20.44
N LYS A 418 20.43 4.97 -19.22
CA LYS A 418 21.42 4.06 -18.62
C LYS A 418 21.68 2.82 -19.49
N LYS A 419 20.65 2.25 -20.13
CA LYS A 419 20.81 1.12 -21.06
C LYS A 419 21.41 1.52 -22.42
N LEU A 420 21.19 2.76 -22.88
CA LEU A 420 21.79 3.28 -24.12
C LEU A 420 23.30 3.50 -23.97
N ASP A 421 23.75 3.86 -22.76
CA ASP A 421 25.16 4.09 -22.44
C ASP A 421 25.93 2.77 -22.20
N ASP A 422 25.26 1.62 -22.19
CA ASP A 422 25.87 0.29 -21.98
C ASP A 422 26.33 -0.33 -23.33
N PRO A 423 27.65 -0.53 -23.54
CA PRO A 423 28.20 -1.10 -24.77
C PRO A 423 27.66 -2.50 -25.12
N SER A 424 27.17 -3.26 -24.13
CA SER A 424 26.57 -4.58 -24.36
C SER A 424 25.22 -4.51 -25.07
N TYR A 425 24.57 -3.35 -25.08
CA TYR A 425 23.29 -3.08 -25.76
C TYR A 425 23.44 -2.39 -27.11
N GLU A 426 24.64 -1.87 -27.43
CA GLU A 426 24.93 -1.04 -28.61
C GLU A 426 24.58 -1.73 -29.95
N HIS A 427 24.69 -3.07 -30.01
CA HIS A 427 24.39 -3.85 -31.21
C HIS A 427 22.91 -4.20 -31.42
N ARG A 428 22.01 -3.86 -30.49
CA ARG A 428 20.61 -4.31 -30.53
C ARG A 428 19.60 -3.20 -30.74
N ILE A 429 20.03 -1.94 -30.84
CA ILE A 429 19.09 -0.83 -30.97
C ILE A 429 18.67 -0.68 -32.43
N SER A 430 17.36 -0.52 -32.70
CA SER A 430 16.94 0.02 -34.00
C SER A 430 17.68 1.33 -34.14
N HIS A 431 18.61 1.40 -35.09
CA HIS A 431 19.45 2.57 -35.35
C HIS A 431 18.65 3.87 -35.49
N ARG A 432 17.31 3.82 -35.53
CA ARG A 432 16.41 4.96 -35.62
C ARG A 432 15.94 5.50 -34.27
N PHE A 433 15.63 4.70 -33.24
CA PHE A 433 15.12 5.27 -31.97
C PHE A 433 16.19 6.09 -31.24
N SER A 434 17.43 5.59 -31.16
CA SER A 434 18.55 6.30 -30.53
C SER A 434 18.94 7.59 -31.26
N LYS A 435 18.62 7.72 -32.56
CA LYS A 435 18.85 8.93 -33.36
C LYS A 435 17.76 10.01 -33.20
N LEU A 436 16.64 9.69 -32.56
CA LEU A 436 15.59 10.67 -32.29
C LEU A 436 16.07 11.67 -31.22
N THR A 437 15.56 12.90 -31.29
CA THR A 437 15.82 13.88 -30.22
C THR A 437 15.20 13.42 -28.90
N PRO A 438 15.77 13.78 -27.73
CA PRO A 438 15.24 13.36 -26.43
C PRO A 438 13.77 13.70 -26.20
N ASN A 439 13.29 14.82 -26.76
CA ASN A 439 11.89 15.23 -26.67
C ASN A 439 10.97 14.26 -27.44
N VAL A 440 11.37 13.85 -28.64
CA VAL A 440 10.60 12.89 -29.45
C VAL A 440 10.63 11.51 -28.81
N GLN A 441 11.77 11.09 -28.24
CA GLN A 441 11.86 9.84 -27.48
C GLN A 441 10.89 9.86 -26.28
N LYS A 442 10.92 10.94 -25.48
CA LYS A 442 10.02 11.11 -24.33
C LYS A 442 8.56 11.02 -24.74
N GLU A 443 8.18 11.65 -25.85
CA GLU A 443 6.79 11.60 -26.34
C GLU A 443 6.40 10.19 -26.79
N LYS A 444 7.26 9.48 -27.53
CA LYS A 444 6.99 8.09 -27.93
C LYS A 444 6.86 7.15 -26.73
N ILE A 445 7.73 7.28 -25.72
CA ILE A 445 7.62 6.50 -24.48
C ILE A 445 6.34 6.85 -23.73
N HIS A 446 5.96 8.12 -23.68
CA HIS A 446 4.72 8.54 -23.04
C HIS A 446 3.48 7.93 -23.72
N GLN A 447 3.41 7.98 -25.06
CA GLN A 447 2.34 7.34 -25.83
C GLN A 447 2.29 5.83 -25.60
N LEU A 448 3.44 5.17 -25.48
CA LEU A 448 3.53 3.76 -25.13
C LEU A 448 2.97 3.47 -23.74
N VAL A 449 3.34 4.28 -22.75
CA VAL A 449 2.83 4.17 -21.38
C VAL A 449 1.32 4.34 -21.34
N LEU A 450 0.77 5.36 -22.00
CA LEU A 450 -0.68 5.58 -22.10
C LEU A 450 -1.39 4.37 -22.72
N SER A 451 -0.81 3.81 -23.78
CA SER A 451 -1.41 2.75 -24.58
C SER A 451 -1.38 1.36 -23.95
N ASP A 452 -0.44 1.08 -23.05
CA ASP A 452 -0.38 -0.20 -22.32
C ASP A 452 -0.37 -0.02 -20.79
N ALA A 453 -0.96 1.07 -20.29
CA ALA A 453 -0.99 1.44 -18.88
C ALA A 453 -1.57 0.33 -17.98
N GLN A 454 -2.54 -0.43 -18.48
CA GLN A 454 -3.14 -1.60 -17.80
C GLN A 454 -2.15 -2.72 -17.46
N ASN A 455 -0.96 -2.73 -18.08
CA ASN A 455 0.11 -3.68 -17.85
C ASN A 455 1.32 -3.02 -17.16
N TYR A 456 1.22 -1.75 -16.76
CA TYR A 456 2.30 -1.05 -16.06
C TYR A 456 2.46 -1.56 -14.63
N THR A 457 3.59 -2.21 -14.35
CA THR A 457 4.03 -2.59 -13.00
C THR A 457 5.07 -1.59 -12.51
N ASN A 458 6.34 -1.83 -12.80
CA ASN A 458 7.45 -0.93 -12.49
C ASN A 458 8.17 -0.54 -13.79
N PRO A 459 9.00 0.53 -13.76
CA PRO A 459 9.72 1.00 -14.95
C PRO A 459 10.58 -0.09 -15.63
N SER A 460 11.27 -0.94 -14.87
CA SER A 460 12.17 -1.95 -15.44
C SER A 460 11.41 -3.04 -16.20
N GLU A 461 10.42 -3.67 -15.56
CA GLU A 461 9.58 -4.71 -16.17
C GLU A 461 8.79 -4.16 -17.37
N PHE A 462 8.27 -2.94 -17.26
CA PHE A 462 7.53 -2.32 -18.34
C PHE A 462 8.42 -2.03 -19.56
N LEU A 463 9.66 -1.58 -19.32
CA LEU A 463 10.65 -1.37 -20.38
C LEU A 463 11.03 -2.71 -21.04
N GLU A 464 11.33 -3.74 -20.26
CA GLU A 464 11.68 -5.08 -20.74
C GLU A 464 10.57 -5.68 -21.61
N ARG A 465 9.31 -5.59 -21.15
CA ARG A 465 8.13 -6.02 -21.91
C ARG A 465 8.07 -5.40 -23.31
N HIS A 466 8.55 -4.17 -23.47
CA HIS A 466 8.44 -3.39 -24.70
C HIS A 466 9.76 -3.18 -25.42
N MET A 467 10.83 -3.89 -25.03
CA MET A 467 12.16 -3.71 -25.64
C MET A 467 12.16 -3.92 -27.16
N SER A 468 11.36 -4.85 -27.68
CA SER A 468 11.25 -5.09 -29.12
C SER A 468 10.71 -3.89 -29.90
N LEU A 469 9.98 -2.96 -29.28
CA LEU A 469 9.59 -1.71 -29.93
C LEU A 469 10.79 -0.79 -30.15
N LEU A 470 11.72 -0.77 -29.21
CA LEU A 470 12.93 0.06 -29.27
C LEU A 470 13.97 -0.52 -30.24
N TYR A 471 14.00 -1.84 -30.40
CA TYR A 471 15.11 -2.57 -31.01
C TYR A 471 14.78 -3.28 -32.32
N GLY A 472 13.52 -3.64 -32.51
CA GLY A 472 13.11 -4.52 -33.60
C GLY A 472 13.50 -5.97 -33.35
N PRO A 473 12.85 -6.92 -34.04
CA PRO A 473 13.21 -8.32 -33.96
C PRO A 473 14.50 -8.62 -34.74
N THR A 474 15.35 -9.49 -34.20
CA THR A 474 16.56 -9.95 -34.88
C THR A 474 16.25 -11.05 -35.90
N LYS A 475 17.15 -11.27 -36.87
CA LYS A 475 17.06 -12.38 -37.82
C LYS A 475 16.82 -13.71 -37.10
N ASP A 476 17.66 -14.01 -36.11
CA ASP A 476 17.60 -15.26 -35.35
C ASP A 476 16.25 -15.46 -34.65
N LEU A 477 15.65 -14.38 -34.12
CA LEU A 477 14.34 -14.45 -33.49
C LEU A 477 13.25 -14.82 -34.49
N LEU A 478 13.29 -14.21 -35.68
CA LEU A 478 12.31 -14.44 -36.74
C LEU A 478 12.50 -15.82 -37.40
N THR A 479 13.73 -16.31 -37.56
CA THR A 479 14.01 -17.62 -38.16
C THR A 479 13.76 -18.79 -37.20
N THR A 480 14.01 -18.62 -35.89
CA THR A 480 13.79 -19.69 -34.91
C THR A 480 12.30 -20.01 -34.74
N LYS A 481 11.44 -18.99 -34.91
CA LYS A 481 9.98 -19.12 -34.83
C LYS A 481 9.34 -18.39 -36.01
N PRO A 482 9.39 -18.96 -37.23
CA PRO A 482 8.82 -18.32 -38.41
C PRO A 482 7.30 -18.26 -38.28
N TYR A 483 6.69 -17.17 -38.74
CA TYR A 483 5.24 -17.07 -38.75
C TYR A 483 4.66 -17.98 -39.85
N PRO A 484 3.69 -18.86 -39.52
CA PRO A 484 3.13 -19.77 -40.51
C PRO A 484 2.32 -18.99 -41.54
N LEU A 485 2.66 -19.13 -42.82
CA LEU A 485 1.95 -18.52 -43.94
C LEU A 485 0.68 -19.32 -44.30
N GLN A 486 -0.19 -19.53 -43.31
CA GLN A 486 -1.42 -20.28 -43.44
C GLN A 486 -2.56 -19.67 -42.62
N LEU A 487 -3.76 -19.64 -43.21
CA LEU A 487 -4.99 -19.27 -42.53
C LEU A 487 -5.46 -20.42 -41.64
N HIS A 488 -5.79 -20.12 -40.39
CA HIS A 488 -6.28 -21.11 -39.43
C HIS A 488 -7.81 -21.09 -39.31
N HIS A 489 -8.39 -22.21 -38.88
CA HIS A 489 -9.84 -22.37 -38.64
C HIS A 489 -10.70 -22.29 -39.91
N LEU A 490 -10.10 -22.56 -41.07
CA LEU A 490 -10.84 -22.78 -42.31
C LEU A 490 -11.30 -24.24 -42.41
N PRO A 491 -12.45 -24.50 -43.05
CA PRO A 491 -12.86 -25.85 -43.43
C PRO A 491 -11.79 -26.56 -44.28
N LYS A 492 -11.70 -27.89 -44.19
CA LYS A 492 -10.62 -28.68 -44.83
C LYS A 492 -10.65 -28.64 -46.36
N ASP A 493 -11.78 -28.27 -46.94
CA ASP A 493 -12.01 -28.13 -48.38
C ASP A 493 -11.48 -26.81 -48.97
N VAL A 494 -10.87 -25.94 -48.16
CA VAL A 494 -10.40 -24.61 -48.57
C VAL A 494 -8.87 -24.54 -48.57
N ASP A 495 -8.28 -23.95 -49.62
CA ASP A 495 -6.85 -23.62 -49.63
C ASP A 495 -6.55 -22.57 -48.55
N SER A 496 -5.77 -22.98 -47.55
CA SER A 496 -5.38 -22.13 -46.43
C SER A 496 -4.04 -21.44 -46.66
N ARG A 497 -3.35 -21.65 -47.79
CA ARG A 497 -2.01 -21.10 -48.02
C ARG A 497 -2.07 -19.59 -48.26
N VAL A 498 -1.12 -18.89 -47.65
CA VAL A 498 -0.92 -17.45 -47.89
C VAL A 498 0.41 -17.28 -48.61
N HIS A 499 0.41 -16.59 -49.75
CA HIS A 499 1.64 -16.27 -50.45
C HIS A 499 2.40 -15.14 -49.74
N THR A 500 3.74 -15.15 -49.81
CA THR A 500 4.60 -14.11 -49.24
C THR A 500 4.28 -12.72 -49.78
N GLU A 501 3.87 -12.64 -51.04
CA GLU A 501 3.38 -11.42 -51.72
C GLU A 501 2.13 -10.82 -51.05
N SER A 502 1.35 -11.65 -50.34
CA SER A 502 0.17 -11.23 -49.56
C SER A 502 0.52 -10.77 -48.14
N VAL A 503 1.80 -10.77 -47.74
CA VAL A 503 2.25 -10.24 -46.43
C VAL A 503 3.29 -9.12 -46.55
N THR A 504 3.94 -8.96 -47.70
CA THR A 504 4.90 -7.88 -47.98
C THR A 504 4.30 -6.47 -47.93
N MET A 505 2.98 -6.32 -47.81
CA MET A 505 2.25 -5.07 -48.03
C MET A 505 2.62 -4.42 -49.36
N ALA A 506 1.68 -4.48 -50.30
CA ALA A 506 1.40 -3.31 -51.11
C ALA A 506 1.42 -2.09 -50.18
N ASN A 507 2.40 -1.20 -50.37
CA ASN A 507 2.70 -0.01 -49.58
C ASN A 507 1.55 0.43 -48.67
N LEU A 508 1.80 0.64 -47.38
CA LEU A 508 0.97 1.56 -46.59
C LEU A 508 0.99 2.91 -47.32
N ALA A 509 0.04 3.10 -48.25
CA ALA A 509 -0.09 4.27 -49.11
C ALA A 509 -0.55 5.50 -48.33
N ILE A 510 -0.52 5.38 -47.00
CA ILE A 510 -0.67 6.45 -46.03
C ILE A 510 0.56 7.34 -46.12
N SER A 511 0.37 8.64 -46.30
CA SER A 511 1.47 9.61 -46.25
C SER A 511 2.14 9.61 -44.86
N VAL A 512 3.31 10.26 -44.71
CA VAL A 512 3.93 10.38 -43.37
C VAL A 512 3.06 11.25 -42.45
N SER A 513 2.41 12.29 -42.98
CA SER A 513 1.54 13.19 -42.21
C SER A 513 0.25 12.51 -41.75
N ASP A 514 -0.25 11.55 -42.52
CA ASP A 514 -1.51 10.84 -42.22
C ASP A 514 -1.28 9.53 -41.44
N PHE A 515 -0.05 9.27 -40.96
CA PHE A 515 0.32 8.07 -40.24
C PHE A 515 -0.18 8.09 -38.78
N THR A 516 -1.49 8.23 -38.62
CA THR A 516 -2.21 8.39 -37.37
C THR A 516 -2.97 7.12 -36.99
N LEU A 517 -3.37 6.99 -35.72
CA LEU A 517 -4.08 5.80 -35.24
C LEU A 517 -5.38 5.49 -36.02
N PRO A 518 -6.28 6.45 -36.30
CA PRO A 518 -7.50 6.18 -37.07
C PRO A 518 -7.20 5.65 -38.48
N THR A 519 -6.29 6.32 -39.19
CA THR A 519 -5.91 5.95 -40.57
C THR A 519 -5.25 4.58 -40.63
N LEU A 520 -4.42 4.24 -39.64
CA LEU A 520 -3.80 2.92 -39.53
C LEU A 520 -4.85 1.83 -39.30
N LYS A 521 -5.80 2.04 -38.40
CA LYS A 521 -6.89 1.08 -38.15
C LYS A 521 -7.72 0.85 -39.40
N GLU A 522 -8.10 1.92 -40.09
CA GLU A 522 -8.87 1.84 -41.34
C GLU A 522 -8.10 1.14 -42.46
N SER A 523 -6.79 1.40 -42.57
CA SER A 523 -5.93 0.75 -43.56
C SER A 523 -5.79 -0.75 -43.31
N ILE A 524 -5.59 -1.17 -42.05
CA ILE A 524 -5.54 -2.60 -41.69
C ILE A 524 -6.88 -3.27 -41.99
N GLU A 525 -8.00 -2.61 -41.64
CA GLU A 525 -9.34 -3.16 -41.88
C GLU A 525 -9.65 -3.28 -43.38
N THR A 526 -9.26 -2.28 -44.17
CA THR A 526 -9.37 -2.32 -45.64
C THR A 526 -8.57 -3.47 -46.21
N TYR A 527 -7.34 -3.68 -45.74
CA TYR A 527 -6.51 -4.80 -46.18
C TYR A 527 -7.11 -6.17 -45.85
N ILE A 528 -7.72 -6.30 -44.67
CA ILE A 528 -8.44 -7.52 -44.27
C ILE A 528 -9.62 -7.76 -45.22
N ARG A 529 -10.41 -6.72 -45.51
CA ARG A 529 -11.56 -6.81 -46.43
C ARG A 529 -11.15 -7.19 -47.85
N GLU A 530 -10.11 -6.57 -48.41
CA GLU A 530 -9.61 -6.90 -49.75
C GLU A 530 -9.04 -8.32 -49.82
N SER A 531 -8.41 -8.79 -48.75
CA SER A 531 -7.89 -10.17 -48.67
C SER A 531 -9.02 -11.20 -48.56
N GLU A 532 -10.07 -10.86 -47.78
CA GLU A 532 -11.31 -11.63 -47.70
C GLU A 532 -12.01 -11.73 -49.06
N GLU A 533 -12.22 -10.60 -49.76
CA GLU A 533 -12.85 -10.54 -51.08
C GLU A 533 -12.09 -11.40 -52.11
N ARG A 534 -10.75 -11.34 -52.11
CA ARG A 534 -9.91 -12.18 -52.96
C ARG A 534 -10.11 -13.67 -52.66
N SER A 535 -10.12 -14.09 -51.40
CA SER A 535 -10.34 -15.49 -51.01
C SER A 535 -11.74 -16.01 -51.36
N LEU A 536 -12.75 -15.13 -51.33
CA LEU A 536 -14.12 -15.45 -51.74
C LEU A 536 -14.24 -15.55 -53.27
N SER A 537 -13.58 -14.66 -54.03
CA SER A 537 -13.63 -14.70 -55.50
C SER A 537 -13.03 -15.98 -56.11
N GLN A 538 -12.12 -16.64 -55.37
CA GLN A 538 -11.46 -17.88 -55.77
C GLN A 538 -12.26 -19.15 -55.40
N ASN A 539 -13.27 -19.05 -54.53
CA ASN A 539 -14.08 -20.17 -54.06
C ASN A 539 -15.56 -19.84 -54.26
N THR A 540 -16.21 -20.51 -55.22
CA THR A 540 -17.64 -20.41 -55.60
C THR A 540 -18.59 -19.85 -54.53
N ASP A 541 -19.40 -18.88 -54.98
CA ASP A 541 -20.31 -17.93 -54.31
C ASP A 541 -21.11 -18.42 -53.07
N ASP A 542 -20.41 -18.70 -51.97
CA ASP A 542 -21.02 -19.03 -50.68
C ASP A 542 -20.87 -17.88 -49.68
N LYS A 543 -21.84 -16.95 -49.72
CA LYS A 543 -21.95 -15.81 -48.79
C LYS A 543 -21.96 -16.22 -47.31
N SER A 544 -22.22 -17.49 -46.98
CA SER A 544 -22.18 -17.99 -45.61
C SER A 544 -20.75 -18.07 -45.02
N ARG A 545 -19.71 -17.98 -45.86
CA ARG A 545 -18.29 -18.15 -45.47
C ARG A 545 -17.54 -16.84 -45.21
N VAL A 546 -18.16 -15.69 -45.53
CA VAL A 546 -17.63 -14.32 -45.34
C VAL A 546 -17.05 -14.12 -43.93
N ALA A 547 -17.85 -14.39 -42.89
CA ALA A 547 -17.43 -14.22 -41.50
C ALA A 547 -16.25 -15.13 -41.08
N ILE A 548 -16.14 -16.31 -41.70
CA ILE A 548 -15.07 -17.27 -41.41
C ILE A 548 -13.74 -16.76 -42.00
N TYR A 549 -13.74 -16.35 -43.27
CA TYR A 549 -12.56 -15.77 -43.91
C TYR A 549 -12.12 -14.48 -43.25
N ARG A 550 -13.06 -13.58 -42.93
CA ARG A 550 -12.73 -12.34 -42.22
C ARG A 550 -12.01 -12.61 -40.92
N LYS A 551 -12.55 -13.51 -40.08
CA LYS A 551 -11.92 -13.89 -38.81
C LYS A 551 -10.54 -14.53 -38.99
N ALA A 552 -10.38 -15.38 -40.00
CA ALA A 552 -9.11 -16.03 -40.31
C ALA A 552 -8.06 -15.00 -40.76
N TRP A 553 -8.41 -14.10 -41.68
CA TRP A 553 -7.56 -13.02 -42.15
C TRP A 553 -7.22 -12.01 -41.05
N THR A 554 -8.18 -11.61 -40.22
CA THR A 554 -7.90 -10.75 -39.05
C THR A 554 -6.84 -11.40 -38.15
N LYS A 555 -7.03 -12.67 -37.77
CA LYS A 555 -6.06 -13.36 -36.90
C LYS A 555 -4.68 -13.47 -37.54
N PHE A 556 -4.65 -13.78 -38.84
CA PHE A 556 -3.43 -13.92 -39.62
C PHE A 556 -2.67 -12.58 -39.71
N ILE A 557 -3.33 -11.50 -40.14
CA ILE A 557 -2.70 -10.18 -40.32
C ILE A 557 -2.19 -9.61 -38.99
N TYR A 558 -3.02 -9.60 -37.95
CA TYR A 558 -2.58 -9.11 -36.64
C TYR A 558 -1.46 -9.97 -36.05
N GLY A 559 -1.49 -11.28 -36.26
CA GLY A 559 -0.43 -12.18 -35.81
C GLY A 559 0.87 -11.98 -36.59
N TYR A 560 0.80 -11.85 -37.91
CA TYR A 560 1.94 -11.57 -38.77
C TYR A 560 2.57 -10.22 -38.43
N TYR A 561 1.78 -9.14 -38.32
CA TYR A 561 2.31 -7.83 -37.94
C TYR A 561 2.90 -7.83 -36.53
N ARG A 562 2.31 -8.54 -35.56
CA ARG A 562 2.93 -8.72 -34.24
C ARG A 562 4.29 -9.39 -34.36
N TRP A 563 4.37 -10.48 -35.11
CA TRP A 563 5.62 -11.19 -35.33
C TRP A 563 6.67 -10.33 -36.05
N ALA A 564 6.30 -9.68 -37.15
CA ALA A 564 7.21 -8.86 -37.96
C ALA A 564 7.70 -7.60 -37.24
N LEU A 565 6.82 -6.92 -36.48
CA LEU A 565 7.16 -5.66 -35.83
C LEU A 565 7.84 -5.85 -34.47
N THR A 566 7.50 -6.91 -33.73
CA THR A 566 7.94 -7.09 -32.33
C THR A 566 8.54 -8.47 -32.03
N GLY A 567 8.67 -9.35 -33.02
CA GLY A 567 9.10 -10.74 -32.81
C GLY A 567 8.09 -11.58 -32.04
N GLY A 568 6.81 -11.16 -32.03
CA GLY A 568 5.74 -11.82 -31.29
C GLY A 568 5.60 -11.36 -29.84
N ALA A 569 6.40 -10.38 -29.40
CA ALA A 569 6.33 -9.85 -28.04
C ALA A 569 4.95 -9.22 -27.75
N PRO A 570 4.40 -9.41 -26.54
CA PRO A 570 3.13 -8.80 -26.14
C PRO A 570 3.25 -7.27 -26.07
N GLY A 571 2.14 -6.57 -26.19
CA GLY A 571 2.11 -5.10 -26.11
C GLY A 571 0.76 -4.53 -26.54
N PRO A 572 0.68 -3.22 -26.81
CA PRO A 572 -0.56 -2.57 -27.23
C PRO A 572 -1.05 -3.05 -28.61
N ASP A 573 -2.16 -2.48 -29.07
CA ASP A 573 -2.72 -2.76 -30.39
C ASP A 573 -1.70 -2.52 -31.53
N ILE A 574 -1.82 -3.26 -32.63
CA ILE A 574 -0.86 -3.18 -33.74
C ILE A 574 -0.84 -1.79 -34.37
N ALA A 575 -2.00 -1.15 -34.56
CA ALA A 575 -2.03 0.19 -35.12
C ALA A 575 -1.33 1.21 -34.21
N VAL A 576 -1.43 1.03 -32.88
CA VAL A 576 -0.70 1.84 -31.90
C VAL A 576 0.81 1.60 -32.01
N ILE A 577 1.24 0.34 -32.11
CA ILE A 577 2.65 -0.01 -32.31
C ILE A 577 3.19 0.67 -33.57
N MET A 578 2.49 0.55 -34.69
CA MET A 578 2.85 1.18 -35.94
C MET A 578 2.98 2.70 -35.75
N MET A 579 1.97 3.35 -35.18
CA MET A 579 1.98 4.79 -34.89
C MET A 579 3.22 5.22 -34.06
N ILE A 580 3.54 4.48 -32.99
CA ILE A 580 4.71 4.77 -32.14
C ILE A 580 6.03 4.59 -32.92
N LEU A 581 6.15 3.53 -33.72
CA LEU A 581 7.33 3.29 -34.56
C LEU A 581 7.47 4.40 -35.63
N GLY A 582 6.35 4.82 -36.19
CA GLY A 582 6.25 5.69 -37.36
C GLY A 582 6.38 4.91 -38.67
N LYS A 583 5.99 5.55 -39.78
CA LYS A 583 5.88 4.91 -41.11
C LYS A 583 7.16 4.19 -41.54
N GLN A 584 8.29 4.90 -41.54
CA GLN A 584 9.53 4.36 -42.10
C GLN A 584 10.02 3.12 -41.34
N GLU A 585 9.90 3.10 -40.01
CA GLU A 585 10.32 1.96 -39.19
C GLU A 585 9.36 0.79 -39.32
N THR A 586 8.06 1.08 -39.38
CA THR A 586 7.03 0.07 -39.61
C THR A 586 7.25 -0.66 -40.92
N VAL A 587 7.39 0.08 -42.03
CA VAL A 587 7.62 -0.50 -43.36
C VAL A 587 8.93 -1.28 -43.39
N GLY A 588 10.02 -0.69 -42.88
CA GLY A 588 11.32 -1.38 -42.86
C GLY A 588 11.32 -2.70 -42.10
N ARG A 589 10.56 -2.82 -41.00
CA ARG A 589 10.43 -4.08 -40.25
C ARG A 589 9.57 -5.11 -40.97
N LEU A 590 8.49 -4.68 -41.64
CA LEU A 590 7.65 -5.59 -42.45
C LEU A 590 8.44 -6.17 -43.63
N ASP A 591 9.14 -5.32 -44.38
CA ASP A 591 9.98 -5.73 -45.50
C ASP A 591 11.08 -6.70 -45.04
N TYR A 592 11.74 -6.36 -43.93
CA TYR A 592 12.75 -7.21 -43.32
C TYR A 592 12.21 -8.59 -42.96
N ALA A 593 11.04 -8.65 -42.31
CA ALA A 593 10.42 -9.89 -41.90
C ALA A 593 9.96 -10.75 -43.09
N ALA A 594 9.42 -10.12 -44.14
CA ALA A 594 9.09 -10.79 -45.39
C ALA A 594 10.33 -11.40 -46.07
N ASN A 595 11.43 -10.65 -46.13
CA ASN A 595 12.70 -11.15 -46.67
C ASN A 595 13.19 -12.37 -45.88
N VAL A 596 13.10 -12.35 -44.55
CA VAL A 596 13.46 -13.50 -43.71
C VAL A 596 12.63 -14.73 -44.06
N LEU A 597 11.32 -14.59 -44.30
CA LEU A 597 10.48 -15.71 -44.73
C LEU A 597 10.88 -16.24 -46.11
N THR A 598 11.21 -15.37 -47.06
CA THR A 598 11.63 -15.79 -48.42
C THR A 598 13.02 -16.40 -48.47
N SER A 599 13.92 -16.05 -47.54
CA SER A 599 15.29 -16.60 -47.48
C SER A 599 15.42 -17.85 -46.60
N SER A 600 14.35 -18.26 -45.91
CA SER A 600 14.31 -19.46 -45.05
C SER A 600 13.56 -20.63 -45.68
N VAL A 601 13.01 -20.43 -46.89
CA VAL A 601 12.48 -21.44 -47.81
C VAL A 601 13.56 -21.71 -48.85
#